data_AF-A0A364MSL3-F1
#
_entry.id   AF-A0A364MSL3-F1
#
_cell.length_a   1.000
_cell.length_b   1.000
_cell.length_c   1.000
_cell.angle_alpha   90.00
_cell.angle_beta   90.00
_cell.angle_gamma   90.00
#
_symmetry.space_group_name_H-M   'P 1'
#
loop_
_entity.id
_entity.type
_entity.pdbx_description
1 polymer ?
#
loop_
_entity_poly.entity_id
_entity_poly.type
_entity_poly.pdbx_seq_one_letter_code
_entity_poly.pdbx_strand_id
1 'polypeptide(L)'
;MTWVHNKLFSWLIMTQPDYTYFFVHWKLQRPIHWPNKAKWSEEEAEKAAASVADHPVSDTMVFGELWRNRIRGHLIGLQEGVFNHWHHGRIALVGDAVHKVTPNFALGANCALESAVVLVNKLVGLNRTISENNRPDAGTITKLFNEYQAERKPRMIEAFEASHLMTRLQAYDGLINHFTMRVMVPLLGQSTFADKLAELVSGAPKFDFLPVKYPSVATTYQWKDEIQAEVARVSGQSRQEAMVFSGGQVPGSVPNHPRVTFWTLQVVAFLTLLWMFIVRSAPEQPLPLDQIQQLGLPSLEVNASQRHVLAGIQP
;
A
#
# COMPACT_ATOMS: atom_id res chain seq x y z
N MET A 1 0.59 18.78 -0.52
CA MET A 1 0.89 17.61 -1.36
C MET A 1 0.18 17.82 -2.67
N THR A 2 0.88 17.70 -3.79
CA THR A 2 0.33 17.87 -5.14
C THR A 2 0.54 16.60 -5.93
N TRP A 3 -0.54 16.11 -6.55
CA TRP A 3 -0.52 14.97 -7.46
C TRP A 3 -0.81 15.47 -8.86
N VAL A 4 0.02 15.06 -9.81
CA VAL A 4 -0.26 15.28 -11.23
C VAL A 4 -0.29 13.92 -11.92
N HIS A 5 -1.34 13.71 -12.73
CA HIS A 5 -1.60 12.46 -13.43
C HIS A 5 -1.62 12.75 -14.92
N ASN A 6 -0.78 12.05 -15.66
CA ASN A 6 -0.68 12.18 -17.10
C ASN A 6 -0.55 10.81 -17.76
N LYS A 7 -0.63 10.76 -19.09
CA LYS A 7 -0.48 9.51 -19.84
C LYS A 7 0.93 8.96 -19.65
N LEU A 8 1.01 7.80 -19.02
CA LEU A 8 2.21 6.99 -18.81
C LEU A 8 3.24 7.56 -17.84
N PHE A 9 2.93 8.67 -17.18
CA PHE A 9 3.73 9.17 -16.08
C PHE A 9 2.88 9.88 -15.03
N SER A 10 3.40 9.91 -13.81
CA SER A 10 2.78 10.62 -12.70
C SER A 10 3.84 11.23 -11.83
N TRP A 11 3.43 12.17 -10.99
CA TRP A 11 4.34 12.83 -10.08
C TRP A 11 3.64 13.24 -8.81
N LEU A 12 4.42 13.12 -7.74
CA LEU A 12 4.05 13.44 -6.38
C LEU A 12 5.01 14.50 -5.88
N ILE A 13 4.46 15.61 -5.40
CA ILE A 13 5.24 16.68 -4.80
C ILE A 13 4.74 16.91 -3.37
N MET A 14 5.70 16.90 -2.45
CA MET A 14 5.47 17.05 -1.02
C MET A 14 6.37 18.14 -0.49
N THR A 15 5.77 19.20 0.05
CA THR A 15 6.49 20.34 0.61
C THR A 15 6.40 20.28 2.13
N GLN A 16 7.55 20.37 2.77
CA GLN A 16 7.76 20.63 4.19
C GLN A 16 8.28 22.08 4.33
N PRO A 17 8.32 22.67 5.54
CA PRO A 17 8.77 24.04 5.73
C PRO A 17 10.11 24.37 5.06
N ASP A 18 11.06 23.44 5.12
CA ASP A 18 12.43 23.67 4.62
C ASP A 18 12.76 22.93 3.31
N TYR A 19 11.99 21.89 2.96
CA TYR A 19 12.32 20.99 1.87
C TYR A 19 11.12 20.63 1.02
N THR A 20 11.35 20.51 -0.29
CA THR A 20 10.39 19.92 -1.23
C THR A 20 10.93 18.60 -1.75
N TYR A 21 10.13 17.55 -1.59
CA TYR A 21 10.36 16.22 -2.13
C TYR A 21 9.51 16.05 -3.37
N PHE A 22 10.09 15.45 -4.40
CA PHE A 22 9.40 15.17 -5.64
C PHE A 22 9.71 13.76 -6.11
N PHE A 23 8.71 13.12 -6.68
CA PHE A 23 8.81 11.82 -7.30
C PHE A 23 8.20 11.93 -8.68
N VAL A 24 8.92 11.48 -9.70
CA VAL A 24 8.38 11.35 -11.05
C VAL A 24 8.46 9.88 -11.42
N HIS A 25 7.31 9.31 -11.73
CA HIS A 25 7.14 7.91 -12.07
C HIS A 25 6.90 7.80 -13.55
N TRP A 26 7.81 7.16 -14.26
CA TRP A 26 7.62 6.77 -15.65
C TRP A 26 7.23 5.31 -15.72
N LYS A 27 6.22 5.00 -16.54
CA LYS A 27 5.91 3.61 -16.86
C LYS A 27 7.02 3.03 -17.73
N LEU A 28 7.52 1.85 -17.35
CA LEU A 28 8.47 1.10 -18.17
C LEU A 28 7.80 0.51 -19.40
N GLN A 29 8.55 0.40 -20.49
CA GLN A 29 8.12 -0.27 -21.73
C GLN A 29 7.64 -1.70 -21.47
N ARG A 30 8.40 -2.41 -20.64
CA ARG A 30 8.16 -3.80 -20.26
C ARG A 30 8.46 -3.98 -18.77
N PRO A 31 7.73 -4.87 -18.08
CA PRO A 31 8.08 -5.29 -16.74
C PRO A 31 9.48 -5.90 -16.71
N ILE A 32 10.21 -5.63 -15.63
CA ILE A 32 11.53 -6.22 -15.37
C ILE A 32 11.37 -7.17 -14.20
N HIS A 33 11.64 -8.45 -14.43
CA HIS A 33 11.59 -9.46 -13.40
C HIS A 33 12.98 -9.82 -12.88
N TRP A 34 13.04 -10.13 -11.59
CA TRP A 34 14.21 -10.74 -10.96
C TRP A 34 14.66 -11.98 -11.77
N PRO A 35 15.98 -12.22 -11.94
CA PRO A 35 17.11 -11.55 -11.30
C PRO A 35 17.58 -10.25 -11.97
N ASN A 36 16.94 -9.81 -13.05
CA ASN A 36 17.31 -8.58 -13.74
C ASN A 36 16.98 -7.36 -12.87
N LYS A 37 17.85 -6.35 -12.92
CA LYS A 37 17.63 -5.06 -12.25
C LYS A 37 17.98 -3.95 -13.23
N ALA A 38 17.05 -3.01 -13.42
CA ALA A 38 17.40 -1.77 -14.10
C ALA A 38 18.26 -0.89 -13.19
N LYS A 39 19.34 -0.39 -13.75
CA LYS A 39 20.08 0.74 -13.19
C LYS A 39 20.28 1.76 -14.29
N TRP A 40 20.00 3.01 -13.98
CA TRP A 40 20.25 4.13 -14.86
C TRP A 40 21.38 4.99 -14.31
N SER A 41 22.19 5.49 -15.22
CA SER A 41 23.24 6.47 -14.97
C SER A 41 22.65 7.84 -14.64
N GLU A 42 23.51 8.73 -14.13
CA GLU A 42 23.14 10.12 -13.90
C GLU A 42 22.77 10.84 -15.22
N GLU A 43 23.46 10.52 -16.32
CA GLU A 43 23.12 11.07 -17.65
C GLU A 43 21.71 10.63 -18.09
N GLU A 44 21.34 9.38 -17.86
CA GLU A 44 19.99 8.89 -18.15
C GLU A 44 18.93 9.53 -17.23
N ALA A 45 19.30 9.84 -15.97
CA ALA A 45 18.44 10.60 -15.07
C ALA A 45 18.20 12.03 -15.57
N GLU A 46 19.25 12.71 -16.05
CA GLU A 46 19.14 14.04 -16.67
C GLU A 46 18.26 14.01 -17.92
N LYS A 47 18.42 13.00 -18.79
CA LYS A 47 17.56 12.82 -19.98
C LYS A 47 16.10 12.60 -19.61
N ALA A 48 15.82 11.77 -18.58
CA ALA A 48 14.47 11.55 -18.10
C ALA A 48 13.86 12.83 -17.51
N ALA A 49 14.63 13.59 -16.73
CA ALA A 49 14.18 14.86 -16.17
C ALA A 49 13.91 15.92 -17.25
N ALA A 50 14.78 16.01 -18.26
CA ALA A 50 14.61 16.90 -19.41
C ALA A 50 13.31 16.60 -20.18
N SER A 51 12.94 15.32 -20.28
CA SER A 51 11.71 14.88 -20.97
C SER A 51 10.43 15.46 -20.38
N VAL A 52 10.46 15.92 -19.12
CA VAL A 52 9.31 16.49 -18.43
C VAL A 52 9.58 17.90 -17.90
N ALA A 53 10.68 18.54 -18.31
CA ALA A 53 11.16 19.79 -17.74
C ALA A 53 10.15 20.95 -17.86
N ASP A 54 9.42 21.03 -18.96
CA ASP A 54 8.51 22.15 -19.25
C ASP A 54 7.11 21.98 -18.65
N HIS A 55 6.83 20.85 -18.00
CA HIS A 55 5.52 20.65 -17.42
C HIS A 55 5.36 21.48 -16.13
N PRO A 56 4.18 22.10 -15.94
CA PRO A 56 3.89 22.90 -14.77
C PRO A 56 3.77 22.02 -13.53
N VAL A 57 4.46 22.44 -12.48
CA VAL A 57 4.33 21.94 -11.10
C VAL A 57 3.33 22.79 -10.32
N SER A 58 3.33 24.09 -10.58
CA SER A 58 2.38 25.09 -10.10
C SER A 58 2.12 26.12 -11.20
N ASP A 59 1.26 27.10 -10.92
CA ASP A 59 1.00 28.23 -11.83
C ASP A 59 2.24 29.10 -12.11
N THR A 60 3.31 28.92 -11.32
CA THR A 60 4.49 29.78 -11.33
C THR A 60 5.81 29.04 -11.56
N MET A 61 5.79 27.70 -11.63
CA MET A 61 7.01 26.90 -11.68
C MET A 61 6.83 25.64 -12.52
N VAL A 62 7.84 25.32 -13.32
CA VAL A 62 7.94 24.07 -14.08
C VAL A 62 8.89 23.07 -13.43
N PHE A 63 8.78 21.79 -13.77
CA PHE A 63 9.62 20.76 -13.18
C PHE A 63 11.13 20.99 -13.39
N GLY A 64 11.52 21.53 -14.55
CA GLY A 64 12.91 21.79 -14.87
C GLY A 64 13.58 22.75 -13.88
N GLU A 65 12.85 23.71 -13.32
CA GLU A 65 13.35 24.60 -12.26
C GLU A 65 13.61 23.85 -10.97
N LEU A 66 12.67 22.97 -10.60
CA LEU A 66 12.78 22.14 -9.40
C LEU A 66 13.91 21.10 -9.53
N TRP A 67 14.12 20.53 -10.73
CA TRP A 67 15.25 19.65 -11.01
C TRP A 67 16.60 20.38 -10.95
N ARG A 68 16.70 21.61 -11.49
CA ARG A 68 17.94 22.40 -11.43
C ARG A 68 18.33 22.81 -10.02
N ASN A 69 17.35 23.10 -9.16
CA ASN A 69 17.56 23.52 -7.77
C ASN A 69 17.57 22.33 -6.77
N ARG A 70 17.58 21.09 -7.26
CA ARG A 70 17.53 19.91 -6.38
C ARG A 70 18.79 19.81 -5.52
N ILE A 71 18.61 19.34 -4.28
CA ILE A 71 19.74 18.96 -3.40
C ILE A 71 20.28 17.58 -3.80
N ARG A 72 19.37 16.66 -4.15
CA ARG A 72 19.70 15.29 -4.59
C ARG A 72 18.59 14.78 -5.50
N GLY A 73 18.95 13.98 -6.51
CA GLY A 73 18.00 13.28 -7.37
C GLY A 73 18.65 12.06 -8.00
N HIS A 74 17.89 10.97 -8.13
CA HIS A 74 18.33 9.73 -8.76
C HIS A 74 17.19 9.13 -9.57
N LEU A 75 17.54 8.47 -10.68
CA LEU A 75 16.60 7.66 -11.44
C LEU A 75 16.72 6.19 -10.98
N ILE A 76 15.64 5.66 -10.41
CA ILE A 76 15.62 4.33 -9.79
C ILE A 76 14.47 3.48 -10.31
N GLY A 77 14.69 2.16 -10.32
CA GLY A 77 13.64 1.20 -10.65
C GLY A 77 12.70 1.03 -9.47
N LEU A 78 11.42 1.32 -9.66
CA LEU A 78 10.41 1.00 -8.66
C LEU A 78 10.19 -0.51 -8.65
N GLN A 79 10.68 -1.14 -7.59
CA GLN A 79 10.48 -2.56 -7.31
C GLN A 79 9.21 -2.74 -6.49
N GLU A 80 8.42 -3.75 -6.83
CA GLU A 80 7.23 -4.15 -6.08
C GLU A 80 7.13 -5.68 -6.07
N GLY A 81 6.58 -6.26 -5.00
CA GLY A 81 6.36 -7.70 -4.90
C GLY A 81 6.34 -8.21 -3.46
N VAL A 82 5.76 -9.39 -3.27
CA VAL A 82 5.70 -10.10 -1.99
C VAL A 82 6.25 -11.51 -2.19
N PHE A 83 7.35 -11.85 -1.50
CA PHE A 83 7.95 -13.18 -1.64
C PHE A 83 7.16 -14.27 -0.92
N ASN A 84 7.37 -15.51 -1.38
CA ASN A 84 6.71 -16.69 -0.85
C ASN A 84 7.30 -17.22 0.45
N HIS A 85 8.59 -17.01 0.68
CA HIS A 85 9.34 -17.50 1.83
C HIS A 85 9.94 -16.32 2.59
N TRP A 86 9.58 -16.17 3.87
CA TRP A 86 9.99 -15.03 4.69
C TRP A 86 11.09 -15.38 5.69
N HIS A 87 11.49 -16.64 5.77
CA HIS A 87 12.49 -17.10 6.72
C HIS A 87 13.18 -18.37 6.24
N HIS A 88 14.36 -18.63 6.80
CA HIS A 88 15.08 -19.89 6.64
C HIS A 88 15.95 -20.12 7.87
N GLY A 89 15.80 -21.28 8.52
CA GLY A 89 16.51 -21.62 9.75
C GLY A 89 16.25 -20.60 10.86
N ARG A 90 17.27 -19.85 11.25
CA ARG A 90 17.18 -18.81 12.29
C ARG A 90 17.13 -17.37 11.73
N ILE A 91 16.96 -17.23 10.42
CA ILE A 91 16.92 -15.94 9.72
C ILE A 91 15.47 -15.64 9.34
N ALA A 92 14.98 -14.47 9.71
CA ALA A 92 13.71 -13.93 9.27
C ALA A 92 13.93 -12.64 8.47
N LEU A 93 13.11 -12.44 7.44
CA LEU A 93 13.09 -11.25 6.61
C LEU A 93 11.91 -10.34 7.02
N VAL A 94 12.15 -9.04 7.04
CA VAL A 94 11.18 -8.02 7.48
C VAL A 94 11.26 -6.81 6.56
N GLY A 95 10.11 -6.20 6.26
CA GLY A 95 10.06 -5.00 5.43
C GLY A 95 10.40 -5.28 3.96
N ASP A 96 11.03 -4.29 3.32
CA ASP A 96 11.47 -4.33 1.92
C ASP A 96 12.36 -5.52 1.55
N ALA A 97 12.93 -6.23 2.53
CA ALA A 97 13.71 -7.46 2.31
C ALA A 97 12.85 -8.63 1.79
N VAL A 98 11.53 -8.61 2.01
CA VAL A 98 10.62 -9.70 1.63
C VAL A 98 9.32 -9.25 1.01
N HIS A 99 8.91 -8.01 1.28
CA HIS A 99 7.72 -7.42 0.73
C HIS A 99 7.94 -5.95 0.43
N LYS A 100 7.66 -5.54 -0.80
CA LYS A 100 7.88 -4.17 -1.27
C LYS A 100 6.67 -3.69 -2.05
N VAL A 101 6.32 -2.44 -1.84
CA VAL A 101 5.20 -1.76 -2.50
C VAL A 101 5.71 -0.50 -3.16
N THR A 102 5.01 -0.04 -4.19
CA THR A 102 5.31 1.25 -4.80
C THR A 102 5.05 2.41 -3.83
N PRO A 103 5.78 3.53 -3.95
CA PRO A 103 5.68 4.64 -3.00
C PRO A 103 4.36 5.42 -3.11
N ASN A 104 3.57 5.19 -4.15
CA ASN A 104 2.36 5.94 -4.50
C ASN A 104 1.27 5.95 -3.41
N PHE A 105 1.26 4.96 -2.51
CA PHE A 105 0.33 4.93 -1.36
C PHE A 105 1.03 5.19 -0.02
N ALA A 106 2.34 5.47 -0.03
CA ALA A 106 3.17 5.70 1.15
C ALA A 106 3.09 4.58 2.23
N LEU A 107 2.83 3.33 1.81
CA LEU A 107 2.65 2.21 2.73
C LEU A 107 3.94 1.48 3.09
N GLY A 108 5.02 1.60 2.32
CA GLY A 108 6.22 0.77 2.50
C GLY A 108 6.78 0.80 3.92
N ALA A 109 7.05 2.01 4.45
CA ALA A 109 7.58 2.17 5.81
C ALA A 109 6.59 1.69 6.88
N ASN A 110 5.30 2.00 6.72
CA ASN A 110 4.26 1.57 7.65
C ASN A 110 4.16 0.04 7.68
N CYS A 111 4.08 -0.62 6.52
CA CYS A 111 4.03 -2.08 6.41
C CYS A 111 5.29 -2.75 6.99
N ALA A 112 6.47 -2.16 6.81
CA ALA A 112 7.71 -2.65 7.42
C ALA A 112 7.67 -2.58 8.95
N LEU A 113 7.18 -1.47 9.52
CA LEU A 113 6.96 -1.33 10.96
C LEU A 113 5.95 -2.34 11.49
N GLU A 114 4.81 -2.50 10.82
CA GLU A 114 3.81 -3.51 11.19
C GLU A 114 4.39 -4.93 11.20
N SER A 115 5.23 -5.26 10.21
CA SER A 115 5.91 -6.56 10.17
C SER A 115 6.90 -6.73 11.32
N ALA A 116 7.64 -5.67 11.67
CA ALA A 116 8.51 -5.68 12.84
C ALA A 116 7.70 -5.88 14.14
N VAL A 117 6.57 -5.19 14.30
CA VAL A 117 5.68 -5.33 15.47
C VAL A 117 5.20 -6.78 15.63
N VAL A 118 4.68 -7.39 14.57
CA VAL A 118 4.18 -8.78 14.64
C VAL A 118 5.30 -9.76 14.97
N LEU A 119 6.48 -9.60 14.36
CA LEU A 119 7.62 -10.45 14.68
C LEU A 119 8.05 -10.31 16.15
N VAL A 120 8.14 -9.06 16.64
CA VAL A 120 8.54 -8.78 18.03
C VAL A 120 7.53 -9.31 19.04
N ASN A 121 6.22 -9.16 18.80
CA ASN A 121 5.18 -9.75 19.66
C ASN A 121 5.39 -11.26 19.83
N LYS A 122 5.64 -11.98 18.74
CA LYS A 122 5.89 -13.43 18.79
C LYS A 122 7.18 -13.76 19.51
N LEU A 123 8.25 -12.99 19.30
CA LEU A 123 9.53 -13.18 20.00
C LEU A 123 9.40 -12.93 21.50
N VAL A 124 8.68 -11.89 21.92
CA VAL A 124 8.41 -11.59 23.33
C VAL A 124 7.56 -12.68 23.96
N GLY A 125 6.52 -13.16 23.25
CA GLY A 125 5.71 -14.29 23.66
C GLY A 125 6.54 -15.56 23.89
N LEU A 126 7.45 -15.86 22.97
CA LEU A 126 8.39 -16.99 23.11
C LEU A 126 9.36 -16.78 24.29
N ASN A 127 9.92 -15.58 24.46
CA ASN A 127 10.85 -15.30 25.55
C ASN A 127 10.21 -15.47 26.94
N ARG A 128 8.89 -15.29 27.06
CA ARG A 128 8.15 -15.51 28.32
C ARG A 128 7.97 -16.99 28.67
N THR A 129 8.06 -17.90 27.71
CA THR A 129 7.85 -19.34 27.94
C THR A 129 9.15 -20.12 28.13
N ILE A 130 10.28 -19.53 27.76
CA ILE A 130 11.60 -20.15 27.84
C ILE A 130 12.30 -19.72 29.14
N SER A 131 13.00 -20.66 29.80
CA SER A 131 13.84 -20.35 30.97
C SER A 131 15.09 -19.57 30.58
N GLU A 132 15.62 -18.75 31.50
CA GLU A 132 16.69 -17.75 31.26
C GLU A 132 17.99 -18.27 30.61
N ASN A 133 18.21 -19.60 30.56
CA ASN A 133 19.40 -20.21 29.99
C ASN A 133 19.13 -21.21 28.86
N ASN A 134 17.89 -21.32 28.38
CA ASN A 134 17.54 -22.27 27.33
C ASN A 134 17.40 -21.56 25.98
N ARG A 135 17.88 -22.20 24.90
CA ARG A 135 17.71 -21.69 23.54
C ARG A 135 16.53 -22.41 22.90
N PRO A 136 15.61 -21.71 22.23
CA PRO A 136 14.54 -22.38 21.48
C PRO A 136 15.16 -23.28 20.41
N ASP A 137 14.66 -24.50 20.30
CA ASP A 137 15.05 -25.44 19.26
C ASP A 137 14.64 -24.93 17.86
N ALA A 138 15.13 -25.60 16.82
CA ALA A 138 14.88 -25.19 15.43
C ALA A 138 13.40 -25.29 15.03
N GLY A 139 12.65 -26.27 15.56
CA GLY A 139 11.22 -26.45 15.30
C GLY A 139 10.40 -25.32 15.92
N THR A 140 10.74 -24.94 17.15
CA THR A 140 10.12 -23.80 17.84
C THR A 140 10.32 -22.49 17.08
N ILE A 141 11.54 -22.21 16.60
CA ILE A 141 11.82 -21.02 15.77
C ILE A 141 11.09 -21.07 14.43
N THR A 142 11.10 -22.22 13.75
CA THR A 142 10.41 -22.41 12.46
C THR A 142 8.91 -22.16 12.61
N LYS A 143 8.29 -22.69 13.68
CA LYS A 143 6.89 -22.46 14.00
C LYS A 143 6.60 -20.98 14.20
N LEU A 144 7.41 -20.29 15.01
CA LEU A 144 7.26 -18.85 15.25
C LEU A 144 7.30 -18.03 13.95
N PHE A 145 8.27 -18.32 13.07
CA PHE A 145 8.39 -17.59 11.81
C PHE A 145 7.27 -17.94 10.81
N ASN A 146 6.77 -19.18 10.82
CA ASN A 146 5.58 -19.55 10.05
C ASN A 146 4.35 -18.77 10.51
N GLU A 147 4.15 -18.62 11.82
CA GLU A 147 3.06 -17.83 12.38
C GLU A 147 3.20 -16.34 12.04
N TYR A 148 4.42 -15.79 12.08
CA TYR A 148 4.72 -14.42 11.62
C TYR A 148 4.32 -14.22 10.16
N GLN A 149 4.76 -15.12 9.28
CA GLN A 149 4.43 -15.05 7.85
C GLN A 149 2.93 -15.22 7.60
N ALA A 150 2.28 -16.19 8.26
CA ALA A 150 0.87 -16.47 8.08
C ALA A 150 -0.02 -15.28 8.49
N GLU A 151 0.35 -14.57 9.56
CA GLU A 151 -0.36 -13.38 10.02
C GLU A 151 -0.11 -12.17 9.10
N ARG A 152 1.14 -11.94 8.68
CA ARG A 152 1.49 -10.72 7.93
C ARG A 152 1.22 -10.79 6.43
N LYS A 153 1.41 -11.95 5.79
CA LYS A 153 1.37 -12.07 4.33
C LYS A 153 0.02 -11.64 3.73
N PRO A 154 -1.16 -12.01 4.26
CA PRO A 154 -2.45 -11.58 3.69
C PRO A 154 -2.61 -10.05 3.67
N ARG A 155 -2.36 -9.40 4.81
CA ARG A 155 -2.41 -7.93 4.92
C ARG A 155 -1.38 -7.25 4.02
N MET A 156 -0.22 -7.87 3.82
CA MET A 156 0.79 -7.36 2.89
C MET A 156 0.36 -7.48 1.43
N ILE A 157 -0.35 -8.55 1.06
CA ILE A 157 -0.94 -8.69 -0.28
C ILE A 157 -1.97 -7.58 -0.52
N GLU A 158 -2.84 -7.28 0.44
CA GLU A 158 -3.81 -6.18 0.33
C GLU A 158 -3.12 -4.82 0.10
N ALA A 159 -2.10 -4.50 0.90
CA ALA A 159 -1.32 -3.26 0.76
C ALA A 159 -0.57 -3.20 -0.58
N PHE A 160 -0.04 -4.33 -1.04
CA PHE A 160 0.60 -4.46 -2.34
C PHE A 160 -0.37 -4.19 -3.48
N GLU A 161 -1.53 -4.85 -3.50
CA GLU A 161 -2.54 -4.68 -4.54
C GLU A 161 -3.09 -3.25 -4.58
N ALA A 162 -3.30 -2.63 -3.42
CA ALA A 162 -3.72 -1.23 -3.33
C ALA A 162 -2.68 -0.27 -3.92
N SER A 163 -1.40 -0.46 -3.58
CA SER A 163 -0.30 0.38 -4.09
C SER A 163 -0.07 0.15 -5.59
N HIS A 164 -0.13 -1.11 -6.03
CA HIS A 164 -0.02 -1.51 -7.42
C HIS A 164 -1.09 -0.83 -8.27
N LEU A 165 -2.36 -0.96 -7.87
CA LEU A 165 -3.49 -0.31 -8.52
C LEU A 165 -3.33 1.22 -8.57
N MET A 166 -2.99 1.85 -7.44
CA MET A 166 -2.82 3.29 -7.38
C MET A 166 -1.77 3.78 -8.38
N THR A 167 -0.63 3.09 -8.46
CA THR A 167 0.46 3.45 -9.38
C THR A 167 -0.01 3.48 -10.83
N ARG A 168 -0.82 2.48 -11.23
CA ARG A 168 -1.34 2.37 -12.60
C ARG A 168 -2.45 3.39 -12.89
N LEU A 169 -3.32 3.65 -11.92
CA LEU A 169 -4.33 4.72 -12.02
C LEU A 169 -3.66 6.08 -12.22
N GLN A 170 -2.64 6.39 -11.43
CA GLN A 170 -1.96 7.68 -11.49
C GLN A 170 -1.16 7.88 -12.77
N ALA A 171 -0.68 6.80 -13.39
CA ALA A 171 0.00 6.81 -14.68
C ALA A 171 -0.96 6.68 -15.88
N TYR A 172 -2.28 6.68 -15.68
CA TYR A 172 -3.29 6.43 -16.72
C TYR A 172 -2.96 5.20 -17.59
N ASP A 173 -2.56 4.11 -16.95
CA ASP A 173 -2.11 2.93 -17.65
C ASP A 173 -3.28 2.19 -18.33
N GLY A 174 -3.48 2.47 -19.61
CA GLY A 174 -4.59 1.92 -20.40
C GLY A 174 -5.88 2.72 -20.26
N LEU A 175 -6.81 2.48 -21.19
CA LEU A 175 -8.05 3.27 -21.32
C LEU A 175 -8.96 3.17 -20.09
N ILE A 176 -8.98 2.01 -19.43
CA ILE A 176 -9.78 1.77 -18.23
C ILE A 176 -9.27 2.60 -17.05
N ASN A 177 -7.96 2.62 -16.80
CA ASN A 177 -7.36 3.41 -15.73
C ASN A 177 -7.45 4.91 -16.01
N HIS A 178 -7.25 5.31 -17.28
CA HIS A 178 -7.48 6.69 -17.71
C HIS A 178 -8.91 7.16 -17.44
N PHE A 179 -9.92 6.40 -17.87
CA PHE A 179 -11.33 6.71 -17.62
C PHE A 179 -11.64 6.74 -16.12
N THR A 180 -11.17 5.74 -15.37
CA THR A 180 -11.39 5.64 -13.93
C THR A 180 -10.84 6.88 -13.22
N MET A 181 -9.60 7.26 -13.51
CA MET A 181 -8.96 8.36 -12.83
C MET A 181 -9.49 9.74 -13.26
N ARG A 182 -9.94 9.89 -14.52
CA ARG A 182 -10.48 11.16 -15.05
C ARG A 182 -11.96 11.39 -14.73
N VAL A 183 -12.75 10.31 -14.61
CA VAL A 183 -14.22 10.40 -14.48
C VAL A 183 -14.68 9.84 -13.14
N MET A 184 -14.29 8.61 -12.79
CA MET A 184 -14.82 7.94 -11.60
C MET A 184 -14.26 8.51 -10.29
N VAL A 185 -12.94 8.71 -10.19
CA VAL A 185 -12.30 9.18 -8.95
C VAL A 185 -12.80 10.57 -8.53
N PRO A 186 -12.93 11.57 -9.43
CA PRO A 186 -13.53 12.86 -9.06
C PRO A 186 -14.98 12.76 -8.58
N LEU A 187 -15.78 11.83 -9.12
CA LEU A 187 -17.17 11.63 -8.73
C LEU A 187 -17.31 10.97 -7.34
N LEU A 188 -16.43 10.04 -7.00
CA LEU A 188 -16.41 9.37 -5.69
C LEU A 188 -15.94 10.30 -4.55
N GLY A 189 -15.21 11.36 -4.89
CA GLY A 189 -14.68 12.34 -3.96
C GLY A 189 -13.51 11.83 -3.11
N GLN A 190 -12.79 12.77 -2.51
CA GLN A 190 -11.59 12.48 -1.70
C GLN A 190 -11.93 11.75 -0.38
N SER A 191 -13.15 11.88 0.14
CA SER A 191 -13.59 11.21 1.36
C SER A 191 -13.59 9.68 1.20
N THR A 192 -14.10 9.16 0.09
CA THR A 192 -14.10 7.72 -0.18
C THR A 192 -12.68 7.15 -0.21
N PHE A 193 -11.71 7.92 -0.72
CA PHE A 193 -10.31 7.54 -0.70
C PHE A 193 -9.74 7.53 0.73
N ALA A 194 -10.03 8.58 1.50
CA ALA A 194 -9.63 8.68 2.90
C ALA A 194 -10.19 7.55 3.76
N ASP A 195 -11.47 7.20 3.59
CA ASP A 195 -12.15 6.12 4.31
C ASP A 195 -11.53 4.76 4.01
N LYS A 196 -11.20 4.47 2.75
CA LYS A 196 -10.51 3.23 2.37
C LYS A 196 -9.10 3.14 2.95
N LEU A 197 -8.36 4.24 2.94
CA LEU A 197 -7.04 4.31 3.58
C LEU A 197 -7.18 4.11 5.11
N ALA A 198 -8.17 4.75 5.74
CA ALA A 198 -8.44 4.60 7.16
C ALA A 198 -8.84 3.15 7.50
N GLU A 199 -9.63 2.49 6.67
CA GLU A 199 -10.00 1.08 6.84
C GLU A 199 -8.78 0.14 6.80
N LEU A 200 -7.84 0.41 5.88
CA LEU A 200 -6.59 -0.33 5.79
C LEU A 200 -5.73 -0.09 7.04
N VAL A 201 -5.55 1.17 7.44
CA VAL A 201 -4.66 1.60 8.54
C VAL A 201 -5.21 1.22 9.91
N SER A 202 -6.53 1.29 10.12
CA SER A 202 -7.19 1.02 11.42
C SER A 202 -6.97 -0.40 11.96
N GLY A 203 -6.60 -1.34 11.08
CA GLY A 203 -6.23 -2.71 11.45
C GLY A 203 -4.73 -2.92 11.72
N ALA A 204 -3.93 -1.85 11.85
CA ALA A 204 -2.50 -1.99 12.07
C ALA A 204 -2.18 -2.70 13.41
N PRO A 205 -1.28 -3.70 13.41
CA PRO A 205 -0.86 -4.38 14.62
C PRO A 205 -0.17 -3.42 15.59
N LYS A 206 -0.34 -3.69 16.89
CA LYS A 206 0.30 -2.97 17.99
C LYS A 206 1.11 -3.94 18.83
N PHE A 207 2.03 -3.40 19.63
CA PHE A 207 2.73 -4.23 20.61
C PHE A 207 1.74 -4.74 21.65
N ASP A 208 1.67 -6.05 21.84
CA ASP A 208 0.72 -6.68 22.78
C ASP A 208 1.17 -6.59 24.25
N PHE A 209 2.40 -6.12 24.47
CA PHE A 209 3.03 -5.99 25.78
C PHE A 209 3.21 -4.54 26.23
N LEU A 210 2.79 -3.56 25.42
CA LEU A 210 2.81 -2.14 25.77
C LEU A 210 1.40 -1.59 25.93
N PRO A 211 1.18 -0.61 26.82
CA PRO A 211 -0.11 0.05 26.94
C PRO A 211 -0.45 0.82 25.65
N VAL A 212 -1.64 0.57 25.10
CA VAL A 212 -2.18 1.33 23.97
C VAL A 212 -3.02 2.50 24.50
N LYS A 213 -2.73 3.70 24.01
CA LYS A 213 -3.52 4.91 24.30
C LYS A 213 -4.17 5.39 23.01
N TYR A 214 -5.49 5.42 22.98
CA TYR A 214 -6.23 6.00 21.87
C TYR A 214 -6.42 7.50 22.09
N PRO A 215 -6.43 8.31 21.02
CA PRO A 215 -6.76 9.73 21.12
C PRO A 215 -8.14 9.92 21.75
N SER A 216 -8.28 10.89 22.66
CA SER A 216 -9.57 11.21 23.30
C SER A 216 -10.52 12.01 22.41
N VAL A 217 -10.08 12.35 21.20
CA VAL A 217 -10.85 13.16 20.24
C VAL A 217 -11.74 12.20 19.46
N ALA A 218 -13.04 12.48 19.42
CA ALA A 218 -13.97 11.75 18.58
C ALA A 218 -13.53 11.85 17.11
N THR A 219 -13.00 10.76 16.56
CA THR A 219 -12.65 10.64 15.15
C THR A 219 -13.80 10.00 14.39
N THR A 220 -13.95 10.35 13.11
CA THR A 220 -14.92 9.69 12.21
C THR A 220 -14.58 8.22 11.97
N TYR A 221 -13.32 7.84 12.22
CA TYR A 221 -12.80 6.47 12.06
C TYR A 221 -12.10 6.02 13.34
N GLN A 222 -12.53 4.89 13.90
CA GLN A 222 -11.94 4.27 15.10
C GLN A 222 -10.96 3.16 14.73
N TRP A 223 -10.06 2.82 15.65
CA TRP A 223 -9.17 1.66 15.47
C TRP A 223 -9.97 0.36 15.63
N LYS A 224 -9.65 -0.67 14.84
CA LYS A 224 -10.40 -1.93 14.89
C LYS A 224 -10.28 -2.63 16.25
N ASP A 225 -9.12 -2.53 16.89
CA ASP A 225 -8.87 -3.07 18.23
C ASP A 225 -9.49 -2.22 19.34
N GLU A 226 -9.68 -0.92 19.14
CA GLU A 226 -10.47 -0.07 20.04
C GLU A 226 -11.94 -0.51 20.07
N ILE A 227 -12.55 -0.69 18.89
CA ILE A 227 -13.92 -1.20 18.75
C ILE A 227 -14.05 -2.58 19.41
N GLN A 228 -13.11 -3.49 19.15
CA GLN A 228 -13.12 -4.82 19.75
C GLN A 228 -13.00 -4.77 21.28
N ALA A 229 -12.16 -3.89 21.83
CA ALA A 229 -12.02 -3.71 23.27
C ALA A 229 -13.30 -3.13 23.90
N GLU A 230 -13.97 -2.20 23.22
CA GLU A 230 -15.25 -1.65 23.66
C GLU A 230 -16.35 -2.72 23.64
N VAL A 231 -16.47 -3.49 22.55
CA VAL A 231 -17.40 -4.62 22.44
C VAL A 231 -17.13 -5.67 23.53
N ALA A 232 -15.87 -5.96 23.83
CA ALA A 232 -15.49 -6.88 24.91
C ALA A 232 -15.90 -6.34 26.30
N ARG A 233 -15.76 -5.03 26.56
CA ARG A 233 -16.22 -4.40 27.81
C ARG A 233 -17.74 -4.43 27.93
N VAL A 234 -18.46 -4.03 26.89
CA VAL A 234 -19.93 -4.01 26.87
C VAL A 234 -20.49 -5.43 26.97
N SER A 235 -19.90 -6.42 26.29
CA SER A 235 -20.32 -7.82 26.41
C SER A 235 -19.97 -8.45 27.76
N GLY A 236 -18.88 -8.02 28.40
CA GLY A 236 -18.54 -8.39 29.77
C GLY A 236 -19.52 -7.80 30.79
N GLN A 237 -19.88 -6.52 30.63
CA GLN A 237 -20.89 -5.84 31.43
C GLN A 237 -22.29 -6.42 31.20
N SER A 238 -22.69 -6.67 29.96
CA SER A 238 -23.98 -7.27 29.65
C SER A 238 -24.07 -8.73 30.10
N ARG A 239 -22.96 -9.49 30.15
CA ARG A 239 -22.92 -10.80 30.82
C ARG A 239 -23.08 -10.70 32.33
N GLN A 240 -22.52 -9.65 32.96
CA GLN A 240 -22.74 -9.38 34.39
C GLN A 240 -24.18 -8.92 34.66
N GLU A 241 -24.75 -8.07 33.80
CA GLU A 241 -26.13 -7.57 33.90
C GLU A 241 -27.16 -8.64 33.53
N ALA A 242 -26.90 -9.52 32.56
CA ALA A 242 -27.77 -10.65 32.21
C ALA A 242 -27.78 -11.75 33.29
N MET A 243 -26.73 -11.86 34.11
CA MET A 243 -26.77 -12.66 35.34
C MET A 243 -27.63 -12.02 36.44
N VAL A 244 -27.86 -10.70 36.37
CA VAL A 244 -28.68 -9.94 37.35
C VAL A 244 -30.12 -9.77 36.86
N PHE A 245 -30.39 -9.84 35.55
CA PHE A 245 -31.69 -9.62 34.93
C PHE A 245 -32.15 -10.82 34.10
N SER A 246 -32.36 -11.98 34.74
CA SER A 246 -33.24 -13.02 34.17
C SER A 246 -34.69 -12.75 34.59
N GLY A 247 -35.36 -11.80 33.91
CA GLY A 247 -36.78 -11.54 34.12
C GLY A 247 -37.25 -10.24 33.48
N GLY A 248 -37.65 -10.28 32.21
CA GLY A 248 -38.38 -9.18 31.58
C GLY A 248 -38.24 -9.12 30.06
N GLN A 249 -39.37 -9.24 29.35
CA GLN A 249 -39.49 -9.04 27.90
C GLN A 249 -39.26 -7.58 27.50
N VAL A 250 -38.75 -7.34 26.28
CA VAL A 250 -38.70 -6.01 25.64
C VAL A 250 -39.44 -6.06 24.29
N PRO A 251 -40.43 -5.19 24.04
CA PRO A 251 -41.04 -5.01 22.72
C PRO A 251 -40.54 -3.76 21.97
N GLY A 252 -40.58 -3.82 20.63
CA GLY A 252 -41.09 -2.71 19.81
C GLY A 252 -40.09 -1.84 19.01
N SER A 253 -39.88 -2.23 17.75
CA SER A 253 -39.77 -1.45 16.49
C SER A 253 -39.31 0.03 16.48
N VAL A 254 -38.36 0.33 15.58
CA VAL A 254 -37.99 1.69 15.12
C VAL A 254 -38.54 1.95 13.69
N PRO A 255 -38.98 3.18 13.33
CA PRO A 255 -39.64 3.47 12.06
C PRO A 255 -38.69 3.71 10.87
N ASN A 256 -39.23 3.42 9.68
CA ASN A 256 -38.62 3.62 8.36
C ASN A 256 -38.36 5.10 8.00
N HIS A 257 -37.20 5.37 7.39
CA HIS A 257 -36.90 6.59 6.61
C HIS A 257 -36.77 6.25 5.10
N PRO A 258 -36.82 7.25 4.21
CA PRO A 258 -37.55 7.17 2.93
C PRO A 258 -36.77 6.49 1.81
N ARG A 259 -37.56 5.94 0.88
CA ARG A 259 -37.14 5.15 -0.28
C ARG A 259 -36.35 6.00 -1.29
N VAL A 260 -35.02 6.00 -1.18
CA VAL A 260 -34.18 5.88 -2.38
C VAL A 260 -34.29 4.41 -2.76
N THR A 261 -34.82 4.10 -3.96
CA THR A 261 -35.14 2.73 -4.36
C THR A 261 -33.94 1.83 -4.16
N PHE A 262 -34.05 0.88 -3.23
CA PHE A 262 -33.04 -0.12 -2.87
C PHE A 262 -32.32 -0.72 -4.09
N TRP A 263 -33.07 -0.91 -5.19
CA TRP A 263 -32.58 -1.34 -6.49
C TRP A 263 -31.54 -0.43 -7.15
N THR A 264 -31.68 0.90 -7.08
CA THR A 264 -30.73 1.84 -7.71
C THR A 264 -29.38 1.85 -6.99
N LEU A 265 -29.39 1.83 -5.65
CA LEU A 265 -28.16 1.75 -4.85
C LEU A 265 -27.47 0.40 -5.01
N GLN A 266 -28.22 -0.70 -5.09
CA GLN A 266 -27.65 -2.04 -5.32
C GLN A 266 -27.06 -2.18 -6.72
N VAL A 267 -27.72 -1.64 -7.76
CA VAL A 267 -27.18 -1.67 -9.13
C VAL A 267 -25.94 -0.79 -9.24
N VAL A 268 -25.93 0.42 -8.65
CA VAL A 268 -24.74 1.28 -8.64
C VAL A 268 -23.60 0.62 -7.87
N ALA A 269 -23.88 0.01 -6.71
CA ALA A 269 -22.88 -0.73 -5.94
C ALA A 269 -22.34 -1.94 -6.73
N PHE A 270 -23.20 -2.72 -7.37
CA PHE A 270 -22.80 -3.85 -8.20
C PHE A 270 -21.96 -3.42 -9.40
N LEU A 271 -22.37 -2.37 -10.13
CA LEU A 271 -21.62 -1.83 -11.25
C LEU A 271 -20.27 -1.24 -10.79
N THR A 272 -20.22 -0.62 -9.62
CA THR A 272 -18.98 -0.10 -9.03
C THR A 272 -18.03 -1.24 -8.63
N LEU A 273 -18.55 -2.31 -8.02
CA LEU A 273 -17.77 -3.50 -7.66
C LEU A 273 -17.28 -4.26 -8.90
N LEU A 274 -18.14 -4.41 -9.90
CA LEU A 274 -17.80 -5.00 -11.20
C LEU A 274 -16.73 -4.15 -11.89
N TRP A 275 -16.84 -2.83 -11.86
CA TRP A 275 -15.83 -1.92 -12.39
C TRP A 275 -14.49 -2.04 -11.64
N MET A 276 -14.52 -2.07 -10.31
CA MET A 276 -13.31 -2.29 -9.50
C MET A 276 -12.66 -3.64 -9.79
N PHE A 277 -13.46 -4.68 -10.00
CA PHE A 277 -12.97 -5.99 -10.42
C PHE A 277 -12.31 -5.92 -11.80
N ILE A 278 -12.96 -5.32 -12.80
CA ILE A 278 -12.39 -5.13 -14.14
C ILE A 278 -11.08 -4.36 -14.10
N VAL A 279 -11.02 -3.26 -13.33
CA VAL A 279 -9.81 -2.46 -13.16
C VAL A 279 -8.69 -3.28 -12.52
N ARG A 280 -8.99 -4.06 -11.48
CA ARG A 280 -8.02 -4.91 -10.78
C ARG A 280 -7.56 -6.12 -11.61
N SER A 281 -8.41 -6.63 -12.49
CA SER A 281 -8.12 -7.77 -13.37
C SER A 281 -7.59 -7.38 -14.75
N ALA A 282 -7.52 -6.09 -15.06
CA ALA A 282 -6.97 -5.62 -16.33
C ALA A 282 -5.49 -6.02 -16.42
N PRO A 283 -5.08 -6.76 -17.47
CA PRO A 283 -3.69 -7.18 -17.62
C PRO A 283 -2.78 -5.97 -17.83
N GLU A 284 -1.55 -6.04 -17.32
CA GLU A 284 -0.53 -5.06 -17.65
C GLU A 284 -0.31 -5.02 -19.17
N GLN A 285 -0.60 -3.89 -19.79
CA GLN A 285 -0.42 -3.75 -21.23
C GLN A 285 1.01 -3.25 -21.51
N PRO A 286 1.84 -3.98 -22.27
CA PRO A 286 3.13 -3.45 -22.70
C PRO A 286 2.91 -2.20 -23.54
N LEU A 287 3.79 -1.21 -23.39
CA LEU A 287 3.67 0.03 -24.13
C LEU A 287 4.20 -0.15 -25.56
N PRO A 288 3.39 0.19 -26.59
CA PRO A 288 3.89 0.34 -27.95
C PRO A 288 4.98 1.44 -28.00
N LEU A 289 6.12 1.15 -28.62
CA LEU A 289 7.28 2.07 -28.70
C LEU A 289 6.91 3.42 -29.34
N ASP A 290 5.98 3.42 -30.29
CA ASP A 290 5.42 4.59 -30.97
C ASP A 290 4.71 5.54 -30.00
N GLN A 291 4.00 5.03 -28.99
CA GLN A 291 3.34 5.89 -28.00
C GLN A 291 4.34 6.60 -27.08
N ILE A 292 5.44 5.93 -26.72
CA ILE A 292 6.49 6.53 -25.87
C ILE A 292 7.19 7.65 -26.62
N GLN A 293 7.52 7.43 -27.89
CA GLN A 293 8.14 8.43 -28.75
C GLN A 293 7.21 9.63 -28.99
N GLN A 294 5.91 9.39 -29.23
CA GLN A 294 4.92 10.47 -29.37
C GLN A 294 4.73 11.31 -28.10
N LEU A 295 4.88 10.70 -26.93
CA LEU A 295 4.75 11.38 -25.63
C LEU A 295 6.07 12.00 -25.14
N GLY A 296 7.16 11.87 -25.91
CA GLY A 296 8.48 12.40 -25.52
C GLY A 296 9.04 11.79 -24.24
N LEU A 297 8.59 10.59 -23.86
CA LEU A 297 9.01 9.93 -22.62
C LEU A 297 10.35 9.19 -22.83
N PRO A 298 11.18 9.09 -21.79
CA PRO A 298 12.49 8.45 -21.91
C PRO A 298 12.33 6.96 -22.25
N SER A 299 13.14 6.46 -23.18
CA SER A 299 13.26 5.03 -23.45
C SER A 299 14.09 4.38 -22.34
N LEU A 300 13.43 4.01 -21.24
CA LEU A 300 14.05 3.36 -20.09
C LEU A 300 14.24 1.85 -20.34
N GLU A 301 15.12 1.50 -21.28
CA GLU A 301 15.50 0.12 -21.56
C GLU A 301 16.58 -0.40 -20.59
N VAL A 302 16.61 -1.71 -20.36
CA VAL A 302 17.68 -2.36 -19.60
C VAL A 302 18.85 -2.60 -20.53
N ASN A 303 20.01 -1.98 -20.25
CA ASN A 303 21.24 -2.23 -21.00
C ASN A 303 21.57 -3.73 -20.99
N ALA A 304 21.96 -4.29 -22.14
CA ALA A 304 22.27 -5.71 -22.30
C ALA A 304 23.33 -6.23 -21.31
N SER A 305 24.22 -5.35 -20.83
CA SER A 305 25.24 -5.66 -19.82
C SER A 305 24.70 -5.87 -18.38
N GLN A 306 23.43 -5.53 -18.11
CA GLN A 306 22.80 -5.63 -16.79
C GLN A 306 21.98 -6.91 -16.60
N ARG A 307 21.99 -7.82 -17.59
CA ARG A 307 21.40 -9.16 -17.49
C ARG A 307 22.32 -10.06 -16.67
N HIS A 308 22.04 -10.23 -15.38
CA HIS A 308 22.78 -11.19 -14.56
C HIS A 308 22.38 -12.62 -14.93
N VAL A 309 23.35 -13.39 -15.44
CA VAL A 309 23.25 -14.84 -15.60
C VAL A 309 23.44 -15.47 -14.21
N LEU A 310 22.35 -15.79 -13.53
CA LEU A 310 22.38 -16.74 -12.40
C LEU A 310 22.09 -18.14 -12.94
N ALA A 311 22.95 -18.63 -13.82
CA ALA A 311 23.02 -20.05 -14.13
C ALA A 311 23.76 -20.74 -12.98
N GLY A 312 23.06 -21.13 -11.92
CA GLY A 312 23.71 -21.87 -10.83
C GLY A 312 22.93 -22.05 -9.53
N ILE A 313 21.77 -21.42 -9.36
CA ILE A 313 20.93 -21.66 -8.18
C ILE A 313 19.53 -22.02 -8.67
N GLN A 314 19.34 -23.30 -8.98
CA GLN A 314 18.01 -23.90 -8.99
C GLN A 314 17.59 -24.21 -7.53
N PRO A 315 16.27 -24.19 -7.25
CA PRO A 315 15.72 -24.32 -5.90
C PRO A 315 16.09 -25.61 -5.17
#